data_AF-A0A2H6K7W7-F1
#
_entry.id   AF-A0A2H6K7W7-F1
#
_cell.length_a   1.000
_cell.length_b   1.000
_cell.length_c   1.000
_cell.angle_alpha   90.00
_cell.angle_beta   90.00
_cell.angle_gamma   90.00
#
_symmetry.space_group_name_H-M   'P 1'
#
loop_
_entity.id
_entity.type
_entity.pdbx_description
1 polymer ?
#
loop_
_entity_poly.entity_id
_entity_poly.type
_entity_poly.pdbx_seq_one_letter_code
_entity_poly.pdbx_strand_id
1 'polypeptide(L)'
;MVYNSLIDAPRNLKEGIDWLIALKGTNAAKSLTAMGAAIHKFLADKPAGFTEVPALEKIKSISKKFLEQDGMKYEWCVERLLGRFKEPMKKQPSLFDKWFGIIAESDYENVVQKHGVDTGAMTANLTQVVDNCEKFLGGIKDADQYKSAYSSEATWEASCAKNPEACAVVLVGVAPILYTGLRSLWAATESATKRWPPYYAKQRLANILQASGYVEPEFYGSVSGSDLLNVFKGMDVEIFTTLYDFAGYWAFYGERSAGAVGPAKSAAPEQPAAAEQSSGADEPEGGAAEGDESEEGEESEEADEQ
;
A
#
# COMPACT_ATOMS: atom_id res chain seq x y z
N MET A 1 -5.78 7.26 -20.96
CA MET A 1 -4.68 8.20 -20.66
C MET A 1 -3.42 7.38 -20.66
N VAL A 2 -2.37 7.81 -21.35
CA VAL A 2 -1.06 7.13 -21.36
C VAL A 2 -0.10 7.96 -20.52
N TYR A 3 0.59 7.34 -19.57
CA TYR A 3 1.59 7.98 -18.73
C TYR A 3 2.92 8.11 -19.47
N ASN A 4 3.57 9.26 -19.32
CA ASN A 4 4.86 9.53 -19.95
C ASN A 4 6.02 9.51 -18.94
N SER A 5 5.75 9.20 -17.67
CA SER A 5 6.78 9.14 -16.64
C SER A 5 6.53 8.04 -15.62
N LEU A 6 7.61 7.39 -15.16
CA LEU A 6 7.56 6.40 -14.07
C LEU A 6 7.29 7.04 -12.69
N ILE A 7 7.22 8.38 -12.59
CA ILE A 7 6.75 9.03 -11.34
C ILE A 7 5.22 9.12 -11.27
N ASP A 8 4.53 8.86 -12.39
CA ASP A 8 3.08 8.79 -12.42
C ASP A 8 2.64 7.45 -11.83
N ALA A 9 1.96 7.48 -10.69
CA ALA A 9 1.61 6.29 -9.94
C ALA A 9 0.46 5.50 -10.61
N PRO A 10 0.64 4.17 -10.79
CA PRO A 10 -0.43 3.26 -11.20
C PRO A 10 -1.68 3.33 -10.33
N ARG A 11 -2.85 3.14 -10.94
CA ARG A 11 -4.16 3.18 -10.26
C ARG A 11 -4.86 1.83 -10.15
N ASN A 12 -4.35 0.82 -10.84
CA ASN A 12 -4.87 -0.55 -10.85
C ASN A 12 -3.72 -1.52 -11.17
N LEU A 13 -4.00 -2.82 -11.10
CA LEU A 13 -3.00 -3.85 -11.32
C LEU A 13 -2.38 -3.82 -12.72
N LYS A 14 -3.19 -3.62 -13.77
CA LYS A 14 -2.71 -3.53 -15.16
C LYS A 14 -1.69 -2.40 -15.29
N GLU A 15 -2.04 -1.20 -14.82
CA GLU A 15 -1.12 -0.06 -14.80
C GLU A 15 0.14 -0.37 -13.99
N GLY A 16 0.01 -1.10 -12.87
CA GLY A 16 1.15 -1.48 -12.03
C GLY A 16 2.11 -2.42 -12.76
N ILE A 17 1.59 -3.40 -13.49
CA ILE A 17 2.40 -4.31 -14.29
C ILE A 17 3.03 -3.55 -15.47
N ASP A 18 2.27 -2.72 -16.19
CA ASP A 18 2.80 -1.89 -17.27
C ASP A 18 3.94 -0.98 -16.78
N TRP A 19 3.82 -0.43 -15.57
CA TRP A 19 4.87 0.36 -14.93
C TRP A 19 6.14 -0.45 -14.69
N LEU A 20 6.02 -1.71 -14.23
CA LEU A 20 7.17 -2.62 -14.04
C LEU A 20 7.87 -2.93 -15.36
N ILE A 21 7.11 -3.13 -16.45
CA ILE A 21 7.67 -3.36 -17.79
C ILE A 21 8.36 -2.10 -18.32
N ALA A 22 7.77 -0.93 -18.12
CA ALA A 22 8.36 0.35 -18.48
C ALA A 22 9.65 0.64 -17.69
N LEU A 23 9.66 0.31 -16.38
CA LEU A 23 10.85 0.35 -15.53
C LEU A 23 11.97 -0.55 -16.06
N LYS A 24 11.64 -1.79 -16.45
CA LYS A 24 12.60 -2.75 -17.02
C LYS A 24 13.28 -2.12 -18.25
N GLY A 25 12.50 -1.53 -19.16
CA GLY A 25 13.00 -0.83 -20.33
C GLY A 25 13.91 -1.71 -21.20
N THR A 26 14.82 -1.07 -21.95
CA THR A 26 15.74 -1.79 -22.86
C THR A 26 17.00 -2.31 -22.17
N ASN A 27 17.35 -1.76 -21.00
CA ASN A 27 18.51 -2.17 -20.21
C ASN A 27 18.10 -2.57 -18.79
N ALA A 28 17.41 -3.72 -18.71
CA ALA A 28 16.87 -4.28 -17.47
C ALA A 28 17.91 -4.38 -16.35
N ALA A 29 19.12 -4.87 -16.65
CA ALA A 29 20.16 -5.05 -15.65
C ALA A 29 20.50 -3.71 -14.97
N LYS A 30 20.64 -2.63 -15.75
CA LYS A 30 20.97 -1.31 -15.24
C LYS A 30 19.80 -0.69 -14.47
N SER A 31 18.60 -0.68 -15.04
CA SER A 31 17.42 -0.04 -14.44
C SER A 31 16.99 -0.72 -13.14
N LEU A 32 16.94 -2.05 -13.12
CA LEU A 32 16.54 -2.83 -11.95
C LEU A 32 17.61 -2.80 -10.84
N THR A 33 18.89 -2.77 -11.20
CA THR A 33 19.96 -2.55 -10.20
C THR A 33 19.83 -1.18 -9.54
N ALA A 34 19.65 -0.14 -10.35
CA ALA A 34 19.51 1.22 -9.84
C ALA A 34 18.24 1.40 -9.00
N MET A 35 17.13 0.77 -9.41
CA MET A 35 15.89 0.75 -8.63
C MET A 35 16.06 -0.02 -7.31
N GLY A 36 16.67 -1.21 -7.33
CA GLY A 36 16.93 -1.98 -6.11
C GLY A 36 17.76 -1.20 -5.09
N ALA A 37 18.81 -0.50 -5.55
CA ALA A 37 19.58 0.41 -4.71
C ALA A 37 18.75 1.58 -4.17
N ALA A 38 17.84 2.14 -4.97
CA ALA A 38 16.95 3.22 -4.57
C ALA A 38 15.93 2.77 -3.52
N ILE A 39 15.31 1.60 -3.68
CA ILE A 39 14.40 0.99 -2.70
C ILE A 39 15.14 0.73 -1.40
N HIS A 40 16.31 0.07 -1.47
CA HIS A 40 17.13 -0.23 -0.30
C HIS A 40 17.45 1.05 0.48
N LYS A 41 17.98 2.07 -0.20
CA LYS A 41 18.28 3.37 0.42
C LYS A 41 17.04 4.01 1.02
N PHE A 42 15.92 3.99 0.30
CA PHE A 42 14.67 4.57 0.77
C PHE A 42 14.16 3.87 2.03
N LEU A 43 14.25 2.55 2.12
CA LEU A 43 13.75 1.78 3.25
C LEU A 43 14.74 1.71 4.42
N ALA A 44 16.06 1.66 4.19
CA ALA A 44 17.06 1.46 5.23
C ALA A 44 17.00 2.51 6.35
N ASP A 45 16.70 3.78 6.01
CA ASP A 45 16.70 4.90 6.95
C ASP A 45 15.36 5.09 7.69
N LYS A 46 14.36 4.23 7.45
CA LYS A 46 13.01 4.37 8.03
C LYS A 46 12.80 3.37 9.17
N PRO A 47 12.85 3.81 10.45
CA PRO A 47 12.64 2.90 11.58
C PRO A 47 11.18 2.45 11.65
N ALA A 48 10.95 1.17 11.97
CA ALA A 48 9.61 0.65 12.21
C ALA A 48 8.90 1.43 13.33
N GLY A 49 7.68 1.85 13.07
CA GLY A 49 6.70 2.27 14.06
C GLY A 49 6.27 3.73 14.02
N PHE A 50 7.05 4.68 13.51
CA PHE A 50 6.67 6.12 13.56
C PHE A 50 7.45 7.00 12.57
N THR A 51 7.17 6.92 11.29
CA THR A 51 7.68 7.82 10.25
C THR A 51 6.57 8.08 9.24
N GLU A 52 5.99 9.28 9.30
CA GLU A 52 5.22 9.80 8.18
C GLU A 52 6.19 9.99 7.01
N VAL A 53 5.84 9.43 5.85
CA VAL A 53 6.58 9.67 4.62
C VAL A 53 5.66 10.48 3.70
N PRO A 54 5.72 11.82 3.73
CA PRO A 54 4.83 12.67 2.94
C PRO A 54 4.80 12.33 1.45
N ALA A 55 5.93 11.86 0.91
CA ALA A 55 6.04 11.42 -0.48
C ALA A 55 5.12 10.23 -0.84
N LEU A 56 4.77 9.38 0.14
CA LEU A 56 3.91 8.21 -0.05
C LEU A 56 2.42 8.50 0.12
N GLU A 57 2.01 9.57 0.83
CA GLU A 57 0.60 9.81 1.17
C GLU A 57 -0.32 9.90 -0.05
N LYS A 58 0.15 10.55 -1.13
CA LYS A 58 -0.60 10.64 -2.38
C LYS A 58 -0.83 9.25 -3.00
N ILE A 59 0.19 8.40 -2.98
CA ILE A 59 0.14 7.07 -3.60
C ILE A 59 -0.64 6.10 -2.72
N LYS A 60 -0.52 6.22 -1.40
CA LYS A 60 -1.32 5.52 -0.40
C LYS A 60 -2.82 5.72 -0.66
N SER A 61 -3.25 6.95 -0.95
CA SER A 61 -4.65 7.23 -1.32
C SER A 61 -5.07 6.52 -2.61
N ILE A 62 -4.18 6.44 -3.61
CA ILE A 62 -4.43 5.71 -4.86
C ILE A 62 -4.59 4.22 -4.59
N SER A 63 -3.65 3.62 -3.85
CA SER A 63 -3.68 2.20 -3.48
C SER A 63 -4.92 1.86 -2.66
N LYS A 64 -5.30 2.70 -1.69
CA LYS A 64 -6.53 2.53 -0.91
C LYS A 64 -7.77 2.54 -1.80
N LYS A 65 -7.87 3.49 -2.73
CA LYS A 65 -9.00 3.56 -3.68
C LYS A 65 -9.11 2.32 -4.56
N PHE A 66 -8.00 1.74 -4.99
CA PHE A 66 -8.00 0.48 -5.73
C PHE A 66 -8.53 -0.67 -4.87
N LEU A 67 -8.05 -0.78 -3.63
CA LEU A 67 -8.46 -1.82 -2.68
C LEU A 67 -9.95 -1.74 -2.31
N GLU A 68 -10.53 -0.53 -2.29
CA GLU A 68 -11.94 -0.30 -1.93
C GLU A 68 -12.93 -0.57 -3.09
N GLN A 69 -12.46 -0.95 -4.27
CA GLN A 69 -13.34 -1.25 -5.41
C GLN A 69 -14.23 -2.49 -5.17
N ASP A 70 -15.47 -2.46 -5.65
CA ASP A 70 -16.47 -3.53 -5.42
C ASP A 70 -16.03 -4.91 -5.90
N GLY A 71 -15.17 -4.99 -6.93
CA GLY A 71 -14.61 -6.25 -7.43
C GLY A 71 -13.44 -6.81 -6.61
N MET A 72 -12.93 -6.06 -5.62
CA MET A 72 -11.71 -6.38 -4.86
C MET A 72 -11.93 -6.36 -3.34
N LYS A 73 -12.78 -5.48 -2.83
CA LYS A 73 -12.84 -5.13 -1.40
C LYS A 73 -13.21 -6.27 -0.44
N TYR A 74 -13.84 -7.33 -0.95
CA TYR A 74 -14.24 -8.52 -0.18
C TYR A 74 -13.23 -9.67 -0.27
N GLU A 75 -12.10 -9.45 -0.93
CA GLU A 75 -11.03 -10.43 -0.99
C GLU A 75 -10.28 -10.45 0.35
N TRP A 76 -10.05 -11.63 0.92
CA TRP A 76 -9.44 -11.76 2.25
C TRP A 76 -8.09 -11.02 2.38
N CYS A 77 -7.29 -11.00 1.31
CA CYS A 77 -5.99 -10.31 1.29
C CYS A 77 -6.16 -8.78 1.21
N VAL A 78 -7.24 -8.31 0.59
CA VAL A 78 -7.61 -6.90 0.49
C VAL A 78 -8.16 -6.41 1.81
N GLU A 79 -9.10 -7.13 2.44
CA GLU A 79 -9.63 -6.78 3.77
C GLU A 79 -8.51 -6.68 4.81
N ARG A 80 -7.60 -7.67 4.82
CA ARG A 80 -6.43 -7.66 5.70
C ARG A 80 -5.55 -6.45 5.48
N LEU A 81 -5.33 -6.03 4.23
CA LEU A 81 -4.54 -4.83 3.94
C LEU A 81 -5.30 -3.55 4.27
N LEU A 82 -6.59 -3.44 3.95
CA LEU A 82 -7.43 -2.30 4.29
C LEU A 82 -7.51 -2.05 5.80
N GLY A 83 -7.52 -3.11 6.62
CA GLY A 83 -7.41 -2.99 8.08
C GLY A 83 -6.14 -2.23 8.52
N ARG A 84 -5.03 -2.42 7.81
CA ARG A 84 -3.74 -1.78 8.11
C ARG A 84 -3.63 -0.36 7.61
N PHE A 85 -4.47 0.04 6.65
CA PHE A 85 -4.61 1.45 6.31
C PHE A 85 -5.34 2.23 7.42
N LYS A 86 -6.07 1.55 8.31
CA LYS A 86 -6.91 2.17 9.35
C LYS A 86 -6.27 2.15 10.74
N GLU A 87 -5.53 1.09 11.09
CA GLU A 87 -4.97 0.93 12.43
C GLU A 87 -3.43 0.96 12.45
N PRO A 88 -2.81 1.77 13.32
CA PRO A 88 -1.38 1.67 13.62
C PRO A 88 -1.04 0.26 14.10
N MET A 89 0.02 -0.34 13.56
CA MET A 89 0.40 -1.68 14.00
C MET A 89 0.98 -1.66 15.41
N LYS A 90 0.50 -2.58 16.25
CA LYS A 90 1.05 -2.80 17.59
C LYS A 90 2.49 -3.28 17.44
N LYS A 91 3.43 -2.63 18.14
CA LYS A 91 4.88 -2.97 18.13
C LYS A 91 5.20 -4.42 18.52
N GLN A 92 4.24 -5.15 19.09
CA GLN A 92 4.39 -6.56 19.45
C GLN A 92 3.19 -7.36 18.94
N PRO A 93 3.38 -8.18 17.89
CA PRO A 93 2.42 -9.21 17.51
C PRO A 93 2.22 -10.19 18.67
N SER A 94 1.00 -10.65 18.92
CA SER A 94 0.82 -11.75 19.88
C SER A 94 1.42 -13.05 19.31
N LEU A 95 1.81 -13.99 20.17
CA LEU A 95 2.33 -15.29 19.75
C LEU A 95 1.35 -16.07 18.86
N PHE A 96 0.04 -15.85 19.05
CA PHE A 96 -1.01 -16.43 18.22
C PHE A 96 -1.00 -15.86 16.79
N ASP A 97 -0.76 -14.56 16.63
CA ASP A 97 -0.75 -13.90 15.32
C ASP A 97 0.43 -14.36 14.43
N LYS A 98 1.57 -14.67 15.05
CA LYS A 98 2.73 -15.26 14.37
C LYS A 98 2.50 -16.71 13.95
N TRP A 99 1.77 -17.48 14.76
CA TRP A 99 1.57 -18.92 14.55
C TRP A 99 0.60 -19.24 13.40
N PHE A 100 -0.37 -18.37 13.12
CA PHE A 100 -1.33 -18.54 12.02
C PHE A 100 -0.92 -17.87 10.69
N GLY A 101 0.27 -17.26 10.60
CA GLY A 101 0.67 -16.47 9.41
C GLY A 101 -0.19 -15.20 9.21
N ILE A 102 -0.87 -14.74 10.28
CA ILE A 102 -1.77 -13.58 10.28
C ILE A 102 -0.97 -12.26 10.28
N ILE A 103 0.30 -12.31 10.65
CA ILE A 103 1.22 -11.18 10.64
C ILE A 103 2.54 -11.65 10.01
N ALA A 104 2.89 -11.11 8.84
CA ALA A 104 4.21 -11.28 8.24
C ALA A 104 5.21 -10.34 8.92
N GLU A 105 6.51 -10.65 8.82
CA GLU A 105 7.55 -9.94 9.56
C GLU A 105 7.68 -8.45 9.16
N SER A 106 7.41 -8.16 7.89
CA SER A 106 7.21 -6.81 7.34
C SER A 106 6.05 -6.04 7.97
N ASP A 107 5.22 -6.67 8.81
CA ASP A 107 4.11 -6.03 9.52
C ASP A 107 4.51 -5.52 10.90
N TYR A 108 5.77 -5.52 11.28
CA TYR A 108 6.19 -4.92 12.55
C TYR A 108 7.67 -4.57 12.57
N GLU A 109 8.44 -5.08 11.62
CA GLU A 109 9.85 -4.76 11.45
C GLU A 109 10.15 -4.31 10.02
N ASN A 110 11.13 -3.42 9.90
CA ASN A 110 11.70 -3.11 8.61
C ASN A 110 12.52 -4.32 8.14
N VAL A 111 12.07 -4.99 7.09
CA VAL A 111 12.73 -6.18 6.52
C VAL A 111 14.18 -5.89 6.15
N VAL A 112 14.49 -4.67 5.67
CA VAL A 112 15.86 -4.25 5.34
C VAL A 112 16.74 -4.18 6.59
N GLN A 113 16.22 -3.58 7.68
CA GLN A 113 16.99 -3.46 8.93
C GLN A 113 17.13 -4.80 9.65
N LYS A 114 16.09 -5.64 9.64
CA LYS A 114 16.08 -6.89 10.38
C LYS A 114 16.91 -7.98 9.72
N HIS A 115 16.73 -8.18 8.42
CA HIS A 115 17.40 -9.26 7.69
C HIS A 115 18.71 -8.83 7.05
N GLY A 116 19.06 -7.54 7.15
CA GLY A 116 20.25 -7.00 6.50
C GLY A 116 20.20 -7.21 4.99
N VAL A 117 19.00 -7.12 4.39
CA VAL A 117 18.81 -7.29 2.94
C VAL A 117 19.66 -6.25 2.25
N ASP A 118 20.73 -6.68 1.59
CA ASP A 118 21.60 -5.76 0.87
C ASP A 118 20.97 -5.34 -0.47
N THR A 119 21.64 -4.42 -1.16
CA THR A 119 21.18 -3.92 -2.46
C THR A 119 21.10 -5.03 -3.52
N GLY A 120 21.96 -6.05 -3.45
CA GLY A 120 21.98 -7.16 -4.39
C GLY A 120 20.76 -8.07 -4.24
N ALA A 121 20.43 -8.44 -3.01
CA ALA A 121 19.21 -9.18 -2.68
C ALA A 121 17.95 -8.39 -3.08
N MET A 122 17.91 -7.08 -2.80
CA MET A 122 16.81 -6.20 -3.21
C MET A 122 16.62 -6.19 -4.74
N THR A 123 17.71 -6.10 -5.50
CA THR A 123 17.69 -6.17 -6.97
C THR A 123 17.23 -7.53 -7.48
N ALA A 124 17.68 -8.63 -6.87
CA ALA A 124 17.28 -9.98 -7.25
C ALA A 124 15.77 -10.18 -7.06
N ASN A 125 15.24 -9.82 -5.89
CA ASN A 125 13.81 -9.89 -5.57
C ASN A 125 12.98 -9.04 -6.53
N LEU A 126 13.40 -7.80 -6.79
CA LEU A 126 12.74 -6.93 -7.77
C LEU A 126 12.74 -7.54 -9.18
N THR A 127 13.88 -8.11 -9.61
CA THR A 127 14.00 -8.73 -10.94
C THR A 127 13.05 -9.91 -11.07
N GLN A 128 12.96 -10.76 -10.03
CA GLN A 128 12.05 -11.90 -10.00
C GLN A 128 10.58 -11.45 -10.11
N VAL A 129 10.19 -10.39 -9.39
CA VAL A 129 8.84 -9.78 -9.49
C VAL A 129 8.57 -9.30 -10.91
N VAL A 130 9.48 -8.51 -11.48
CA VAL A 130 9.31 -7.93 -12.83
C VAL A 130 9.21 -9.02 -13.89
N ASP A 131 10.08 -10.02 -13.87
CA ASP A 131 10.09 -11.10 -14.87
C ASP A 131 8.82 -11.98 -14.78
N ASN A 132 8.29 -12.21 -13.58
CA ASN A 132 7.05 -12.96 -13.42
C ASN A 132 5.82 -12.14 -13.82
N CYS A 133 5.79 -10.84 -13.54
CA CYS A 133 4.77 -9.93 -14.06
C CYS A 133 4.79 -9.85 -15.59
N GLU A 134 5.97 -9.84 -16.21
CA GLU A 134 6.12 -9.87 -17.67
C GLU A 134 5.59 -11.17 -18.29
N LYS A 135 5.97 -12.32 -17.72
CA LYS A 135 5.45 -13.62 -18.13
C LYS A 135 3.94 -13.70 -17.97
N PHE A 136 3.43 -13.20 -16.84
CA PHE A 136 1.99 -13.15 -16.59
C PHE A 136 1.28 -12.34 -17.65
N LEU A 137 1.74 -11.11 -17.90
CA LEU A 137 1.16 -10.25 -18.91
C LEU A 137 1.24 -10.88 -20.31
N GLY A 138 2.36 -11.49 -20.66
CA GLY A 138 2.54 -12.22 -21.91
C GLY A 138 1.58 -13.40 -22.10
N GLY A 139 1.10 -13.98 -21.01
CA GLY A 139 0.13 -15.08 -21.03
C GLY A 139 -1.33 -14.65 -21.15
N ILE A 140 -1.66 -13.38 -20.89
CA ILE A 140 -3.06 -12.89 -20.87
C ILE A 140 -3.36 -11.83 -21.94
N LYS A 141 -2.34 -11.12 -22.43
CA LYS A 141 -2.54 -10.01 -23.37
C LYS A 141 -2.88 -10.52 -24.77
N ASP A 142 -3.78 -9.81 -25.44
CA ASP A 142 -3.91 -9.90 -26.89
C ASP A 142 -2.84 -8.97 -27.52
N ALA A 143 -1.96 -9.53 -28.36
CA ALA A 143 -0.82 -8.76 -28.88
C ALA A 143 -1.22 -7.59 -29.78
N ASP A 144 -2.37 -7.68 -30.46
CA ASP A 144 -2.84 -6.67 -31.41
C ASP A 144 -3.72 -5.61 -30.74
N GLN A 145 -4.38 -5.97 -29.64
CA GLN A 145 -5.32 -5.08 -28.93
C GLN A 145 -4.73 -4.46 -27.65
N TYR A 146 -3.69 -5.06 -27.07
CA TYR A 146 -3.15 -4.59 -25.78
C TYR A 146 -2.51 -3.21 -25.89
N LYS A 147 -2.96 -2.29 -25.03
CA LYS A 147 -2.41 -0.93 -24.94
C LYS A 147 -1.74 -0.75 -23.58
N SER A 148 -0.43 -0.59 -23.57
CA SER A 148 0.31 -0.23 -22.36
C SER A 148 -0.20 1.09 -21.79
N ALA A 149 -0.34 1.16 -20.47
CA ALA A 149 -0.63 2.39 -19.76
C ALA A 149 0.54 3.38 -19.77
N TYR A 150 1.77 2.91 -20.01
CA TYR A 150 2.98 3.72 -20.05
C TYR A 150 3.53 3.79 -21.48
N SER A 151 3.88 5.00 -21.92
CA SER A 151 4.48 5.24 -23.23
C SER A 151 5.94 4.81 -23.25
N SER A 152 6.54 4.78 -24.44
CA SER A 152 7.98 4.54 -24.61
C SER A 152 8.85 5.65 -24.00
N GLU A 153 8.27 6.78 -23.59
CA GLU A 153 8.99 7.89 -22.94
C GLU A 153 9.18 7.65 -21.44
N ALA A 154 8.31 6.85 -20.82
CA ALA A 154 8.34 6.50 -19.40
C ALA A 154 9.47 5.51 -19.08
N THR A 155 10.71 5.96 -19.17
CA THR A 155 11.91 5.16 -18.94
C THR A 155 12.59 5.51 -17.63
N TRP A 156 13.42 4.61 -17.10
CA TRP A 156 14.27 4.91 -15.95
C TRP A 156 15.12 6.17 -16.16
N GLU A 157 15.79 6.28 -17.31
CA GLU A 157 16.63 7.42 -17.67
C GLU A 157 15.85 8.75 -17.67
N ALA A 158 14.65 8.77 -18.23
CA ALA A 158 13.84 9.98 -18.33
C ALA A 158 13.19 10.38 -16.99
N SER A 159 12.73 9.40 -16.22
CA SER A 159 11.88 9.64 -15.04
C SER A 159 12.64 9.57 -13.71
N CYS A 160 13.55 8.62 -13.56
CA CYS A 160 14.09 8.21 -12.26
C CYS A 160 15.57 8.57 -12.07
N ALA A 161 16.38 8.61 -13.14
CA ALA A 161 17.83 8.73 -12.99
C ALA A 161 18.30 9.98 -12.21
N LYS A 162 17.56 11.10 -12.32
CA LYS A 162 17.85 12.33 -11.57
C LYS A 162 17.39 12.28 -10.12
N ASN A 163 16.32 11.55 -9.84
CA ASN A 163 15.76 11.38 -8.51
C ASN A 163 15.27 9.93 -8.32
N PRO A 164 16.17 8.96 -8.06
CA PRO A 164 15.81 7.56 -7.95
C PRO A 164 14.79 7.28 -6.83
N GLU A 165 14.84 8.09 -5.76
CA GLU A 165 13.93 7.98 -4.63
C GLU A 165 12.47 8.21 -5.04
N ALA A 166 12.19 9.12 -5.97
CA ALA A 166 10.82 9.35 -6.44
C ALA A 166 10.19 8.09 -7.05
N CYS A 167 10.96 7.29 -7.79
CA CYS A 167 10.46 6.05 -8.36
C CYS A 167 10.42 4.90 -7.33
N ALA A 168 11.32 4.90 -6.35
CA ALA A 168 11.25 3.98 -5.21
C ALA A 168 9.98 4.21 -4.39
N VAL A 169 9.62 5.48 -4.13
CA VAL A 169 8.36 5.89 -3.49
C VAL A 169 7.17 5.36 -4.29
N VAL A 170 7.19 5.45 -5.62
CA VAL A 170 6.12 4.93 -6.47
C VAL A 170 5.98 3.43 -6.30
N LEU A 171 7.06 2.66 -6.47
CA LEU A 171 7.01 1.21 -6.37
C LEU A 171 6.55 0.74 -4.98
N VAL A 172 7.14 1.29 -3.91
CA VAL A 172 6.74 0.97 -2.53
C VAL A 172 5.26 1.31 -2.32
N GLY A 173 4.82 2.47 -2.79
CA GLY A 173 3.43 2.93 -2.64
C GLY A 173 2.41 2.11 -3.44
N VAL A 174 2.78 1.56 -4.60
CA VAL A 174 1.89 0.72 -5.44
C VAL A 174 2.06 -0.78 -5.23
N ALA A 175 3.05 -1.22 -4.43
CA ALA A 175 3.20 -2.60 -4.03
C ALA A 175 1.91 -3.23 -3.44
N PRO A 176 1.04 -2.52 -2.67
CA PRO A 176 -0.25 -3.07 -2.25
C PRO A 176 -1.17 -3.41 -3.42
N ILE A 177 -1.20 -2.58 -4.48
CA ILE A 177 -1.99 -2.82 -5.70
C ILE A 177 -1.47 -4.09 -6.39
N LEU A 178 -0.15 -4.20 -6.55
CA LEU A 178 0.49 -5.36 -7.19
C LEU A 178 0.22 -6.65 -6.40
N TYR A 179 0.47 -6.63 -5.09
CA TYR A 179 0.27 -7.79 -4.21
C TYR A 179 -1.20 -8.25 -4.22
N THR A 180 -2.14 -7.34 -3.94
CA THR A 180 -3.56 -7.71 -3.85
C THR A 180 -4.14 -8.07 -5.20
N GLY A 181 -3.84 -7.32 -6.25
CA GLY A 181 -4.32 -7.61 -7.59
C GLY A 181 -3.92 -9.00 -8.04
N LEU A 182 -2.63 -9.34 -7.95
CA LEU A 182 -2.13 -10.66 -8.33
C LEU A 182 -2.70 -11.76 -7.43
N ARG A 183 -2.76 -11.53 -6.12
CA ARG A 183 -3.23 -12.55 -5.17
C ARG A 183 -4.72 -12.84 -5.32
N SER A 184 -5.54 -11.82 -5.56
CA SER A 184 -6.97 -11.97 -5.82
C SER A 184 -7.22 -12.70 -7.14
N LEU A 185 -6.49 -12.34 -8.21
CA LEU A 185 -6.58 -13.06 -9.49
C LEU A 185 -6.17 -14.53 -9.37
N TRP A 186 -5.07 -14.81 -8.66
CA TRP A 186 -4.62 -16.17 -8.41
C TRP A 186 -5.69 -16.99 -7.67
N ALA A 187 -6.24 -16.44 -6.58
CA ALA A 187 -7.28 -17.10 -5.80
C ALA A 187 -8.58 -17.31 -6.61
N ALA A 188 -8.97 -16.36 -7.44
CA ALA A 188 -10.13 -16.49 -8.32
C ALA A 188 -9.93 -17.53 -9.42
N THR A 189 -8.73 -17.59 -9.98
CA THR A 189 -8.32 -18.58 -10.96
C THR A 189 -8.35 -19.99 -10.37
N GLU A 190 -7.81 -20.17 -9.16
CA GLU A 190 -7.84 -21.44 -8.45
C GLU A 190 -9.29 -21.88 -8.14
N SER A 191 -10.15 -20.97 -7.69
CA SER A 191 -11.58 -21.27 -7.47
C SER A 191 -12.30 -21.63 -8.77
N ALA A 192 -12.00 -20.95 -9.89
CA ALA A 192 -12.61 -21.20 -11.20
C ALA A 192 -12.19 -22.53 -11.83
N THR A 193 -11.06 -23.10 -11.42
CA THR A 193 -10.57 -24.42 -11.87
C THR A 193 -11.06 -25.57 -10.99
N LYS A 194 -11.49 -25.29 -9.75
CA LYS A 194 -12.05 -26.28 -8.81
C LYS A 194 -13.58 -26.42 -8.98
N ARG A 195 -14.16 -27.52 -8.47
CA ARG A 195 -15.60 -27.90 -8.55
C ARG A 195 -16.57 -26.98 -7.77
N TRP A 196 -16.20 -25.73 -7.48
CA TRP A 196 -17.14 -24.75 -6.93
C TRP A 196 -18.25 -24.48 -7.95
N PRO A 197 -19.45 -24.02 -7.53
CA PRO A 197 -20.53 -23.73 -8.47
C PRO A 197 -20.02 -22.85 -9.62
N PRO A 198 -19.95 -23.37 -10.85
CA PRO A 198 -19.05 -22.86 -11.88
C PRO A 198 -19.43 -21.44 -12.36
N TYR A 199 -20.67 -21.03 -12.11
CA TYR A 199 -21.17 -19.70 -12.45
C TYR A 199 -20.55 -18.59 -11.57
N TYR A 200 -20.57 -18.77 -10.25
CA TYR A 200 -20.04 -17.76 -9.31
C TYR A 200 -18.53 -17.57 -9.44
N ALA A 201 -17.79 -18.65 -9.67
CA ALA A 201 -16.33 -18.57 -9.79
C ALA A 201 -15.89 -17.83 -11.07
N LYS A 202 -16.58 -18.06 -12.20
CA LYS A 202 -16.33 -17.33 -13.45
C LYS A 202 -16.68 -15.85 -13.34
N GLN A 203 -17.84 -15.54 -12.75
CA GLN A 203 -18.25 -14.15 -12.54
C GLN A 203 -17.29 -13.41 -11.62
N ARG A 204 -16.85 -14.04 -10.52
CA ARG A 204 -15.84 -13.47 -9.62
C ARG A 204 -14.53 -13.17 -10.34
N LEU A 205 -14.02 -14.11 -11.14
CA LEU A 205 -12.80 -13.90 -11.93
C LEU A 205 -12.94 -12.73 -12.91
N ALA A 206 -14.06 -12.63 -13.62
CA ALA A 206 -14.32 -11.52 -14.54
C ALA A 206 -14.36 -10.17 -13.80
N ASN A 207 -15.04 -10.11 -12.64
CA ASN A 207 -15.11 -8.90 -11.82
C ASN A 207 -13.72 -8.44 -11.34
N ILE A 208 -12.86 -9.38 -10.92
CA ILE A 208 -11.49 -9.07 -10.47
C ILE A 208 -10.61 -8.62 -11.64
N LEU A 209 -10.72 -9.25 -12.82
CA LEU A 209 -10.00 -8.79 -14.02
C LEU A 209 -10.39 -7.37 -14.39
N GLN A 210 -11.68 -7.07 -14.38
CA GLN A 210 -12.21 -5.73 -14.65
C GLN A 210 -11.71 -4.70 -13.63
N ALA A 211 -11.79 -4.99 -12.33
CA ALA A 211 -11.26 -4.12 -11.27
C ALA A 211 -9.74 -3.93 -11.38
N SER A 212 -9.04 -4.98 -11.82
CA SER A 212 -7.59 -4.95 -12.10
C SER A 212 -7.20 -4.09 -13.30
N GLY A 213 -8.18 -3.57 -14.06
CA GLY A 213 -7.95 -2.70 -15.22
C GLY A 213 -7.85 -3.44 -16.55
N TYR A 214 -8.08 -4.76 -16.57
CA TYR A 214 -8.14 -5.52 -17.82
C TYR A 214 -9.55 -5.43 -18.40
N VAL A 215 -9.67 -4.81 -19.58
CA VAL A 215 -10.95 -4.62 -20.29
C VAL A 215 -10.89 -5.28 -21.67
N GLU A 216 -11.99 -5.89 -22.13
CA GLU A 216 -12.07 -6.44 -23.49
C GLU A 216 -12.01 -5.30 -24.51
N PRO A 217 -11.35 -5.47 -25.67
CA PRO A 217 -10.70 -6.69 -26.15
C PRO A 217 -9.20 -6.80 -25.81
N GLU A 218 -8.65 -5.97 -24.90
CA GLU A 218 -7.21 -5.90 -24.62
C GLU A 218 -6.66 -7.17 -23.94
N PHE A 219 -7.55 -7.96 -23.34
CA PHE A 219 -7.27 -9.30 -22.86
C PHE A 219 -8.13 -10.31 -23.60
N TYR A 220 -7.64 -11.54 -23.73
CA TYR A 220 -8.37 -12.62 -24.40
C TYR A 220 -9.69 -12.90 -23.65
N GLY A 221 -10.84 -12.50 -24.22
CA GLY A 221 -12.17 -12.77 -23.63
C GLY A 221 -12.51 -14.26 -23.46
N SER A 222 -11.65 -15.16 -23.97
CA SER A 222 -11.77 -16.61 -23.85
C SER A 222 -10.75 -17.27 -22.91
N VAL A 223 -9.89 -16.52 -22.20
CA VAL A 223 -8.92 -17.15 -21.29
C VAL A 223 -9.66 -17.96 -20.23
N SER A 224 -9.50 -19.28 -20.27
CA SER A 224 -10.11 -20.15 -19.28
C SER A 224 -9.38 -20.03 -17.94
N GLY A 225 -10.04 -20.40 -16.84
CA GLY A 225 -9.37 -20.48 -15.54
C GLY A 225 -8.12 -21.40 -15.59
N SER A 226 -8.13 -22.44 -16.42
CA SER A 226 -6.96 -23.31 -16.61
C SER A 226 -5.80 -22.63 -17.32
N ASP A 227 -6.09 -21.76 -18.30
CA ASP A 227 -5.05 -20.99 -19.00
C ASP A 227 -4.40 -20.00 -18.04
N LEU A 228 -5.21 -19.25 -17.28
CA LEU A 228 -4.70 -18.36 -16.22
C LEU A 228 -3.91 -19.12 -15.17
N LEU A 229 -4.36 -20.31 -14.75
CA LEU A 229 -3.65 -21.09 -13.73
C LEU A 229 -2.26 -21.51 -14.24
N ASN A 230 -2.15 -21.84 -15.53
CA ASN A 230 -0.86 -22.12 -16.16
C ASN A 230 0.05 -20.89 -16.18
N VAL A 231 -0.51 -19.71 -16.48
CA VAL A 231 0.23 -18.44 -16.46
C VAL A 231 0.76 -18.13 -15.05
N PHE A 232 0.01 -18.46 -14.02
CA PHE A 232 0.42 -18.27 -12.62
C PHE A 232 1.48 -19.26 -12.10
N LYS A 233 1.85 -20.32 -12.86
CA LYS A 233 2.84 -21.32 -12.38
C LYS A 233 4.22 -20.75 -12.03
N GLY A 234 4.57 -19.57 -12.56
CA GLY A 234 5.80 -18.84 -12.20
C GLY A 234 5.67 -17.93 -10.98
N MET A 235 4.45 -17.62 -10.53
CA MET A 235 4.21 -16.79 -9.34
C MET A 235 4.07 -17.69 -8.11
N ASP A 236 5.19 -17.93 -7.44
CA ASP A 236 5.24 -18.67 -6.19
C ASP A 236 5.03 -17.75 -4.96
N VAL A 237 5.16 -18.34 -3.78
CA VAL A 237 5.02 -17.65 -2.50
C VAL A 237 6.07 -16.54 -2.34
N GLU A 238 7.27 -16.68 -2.91
CA GLU A 238 8.36 -15.71 -2.76
C GLU A 238 8.04 -14.38 -3.46
N ILE A 239 7.38 -14.43 -4.63
CA ILE A 239 6.89 -13.23 -5.32
C ILE A 239 5.87 -12.48 -4.48
N PHE A 240 4.90 -13.20 -3.90
CA PHE A 240 3.88 -12.58 -3.05
C PHE A 240 4.49 -12.01 -1.78
N THR A 241 5.43 -12.72 -1.15
CA THR A 241 6.17 -12.24 0.02
C THR A 241 6.97 -10.98 -0.32
N THR A 242 7.70 -10.97 -1.44
CA THR A 242 8.47 -9.79 -1.88
C THR A 242 7.58 -8.57 -2.10
N LEU A 243 6.48 -8.73 -2.84
CA LEU A 243 5.54 -7.62 -3.08
C LEU A 243 4.93 -7.12 -1.78
N TYR A 244 4.63 -8.03 -0.86
CA TYR A 244 4.12 -7.69 0.46
C TYR A 244 5.16 -6.95 1.32
N ASP A 245 6.42 -7.38 1.28
CA ASP A 245 7.52 -6.74 2.00
C ASP A 245 7.83 -5.35 1.44
N PHE A 246 7.76 -5.16 0.12
CA PHE A 246 7.83 -3.85 -0.51
C PHE A 246 6.67 -2.96 -0.08
N ALA A 247 5.48 -3.54 0.09
CA ALA A 247 4.30 -2.85 0.57
C ALA A 247 4.35 -2.58 2.09
N GLY A 248 5.26 -3.23 2.84
CA GLY A 248 5.46 -3.16 4.29
C GLY A 248 5.76 -1.77 4.86
N TYR A 249 5.63 -0.70 4.07
CA TYR A 249 5.75 0.67 4.53
C TYR A 249 4.77 1.03 5.66
N TRP A 250 3.63 0.33 5.79
CA TRP A 250 2.73 0.49 6.95
C TRP A 250 3.37 0.11 8.28
N ALA A 251 4.46 -0.67 8.31
CA ALA A 251 5.31 -0.85 9.49
C ALA A 251 5.93 0.44 10.00
N PHE A 252 5.93 1.51 9.19
CA PHE A 252 6.42 2.83 9.58
C PHE A 252 5.31 3.77 10.08
N TYR A 253 4.03 3.45 9.91
CA TYR A 253 2.95 4.40 10.21
C TYR A 253 2.37 4.17 11.60
N GLY A 254 2.52 5.16 12.48
CA GLY A 254 1.68 5.34 13.65
C GLY A 254 1.07 6.74 13.61
N GLU A 255 -0.26 6.85 13.74
CA GLU A 255 -0.89 8.14 14.01
C GLU A 255 -0.44 8.63 15.39
N ARG A 256 -0.09 9.91 15.50
CA ARG A 256 -0.17 10.57 16.81
C ARG A 256 -1.63 10.47 17.24
N SER A 257 -1.91 9.68 18.26
CA SER A 257 -3.11 9.94 19.07
C SER A 257 -3.02 11.41 19.50
N ALA A 258 -4.03 12.20 19.18
CA ALA A 258 -4.12 13.63 19.50
C ALA A 258 -4.22 13.93 21.02
N GLY A 259 -3.59 13.12 21.88
CA GLY A 259 -3.65 13.23 23.34
C GLY A 259 -2.29 13.18 24.06
N ALA A 260 -1.16 13.00 23.37
CA ALA A 260 0.15 12.94 24.01
C ALA A 260 0.93 14.26 23.90
N VAL A 261 0.28 15.38 24.23
CA VAL A 261 0.98 16.59 24.70
C VAL A 261 0.78 16.63 26.20
N GLY A 262 1.70 16.00 26.94
CA GLY A 262 1.83 16.29 28.37
C GLY A 262 2.13 17.78 28.53
N PRO A 263 1.61 18.45 29.58
CA PRO A 263 1.80 19.88 29.73
C PRO A 263 3.29 20.19 29.76
N ALA A 264 3.71 21.08 28.85
CA ALA A 264 5.04 21.65 28.91
C ALA A 264 5.22 22.25 30.31
N LYS A 265 6.16 21.70 31.09
CA LYS A 265 6.67 22.37 32.29
C LYS A 265 7.21 23.70 31.83
N SER A 266 6.43 24.75 32.06
CA SER A 266 6.84 26.13 31.88
C SER A 266 8.13 26.34 32.66
N ALA A 267 9.22 26.59 31.92
CA ALA A 267 10.47 27.03 32.51
C ALA A 267 10.23 28.38 33.17
N ALA A 268 10.57 28.48 34.46
CA ALA A 268 10.53 29.72 35.20
C ALA A 268 11.38 30.79 34.48
N PRO A 269 10.87 32.02 34.29
CA PRO A 269 11.68 33.09 33.72
C PRO A 269 12.72 33.57 34.73
N GLU A 270 13.98 33.61 34.30
CA GLU A 270 15.07 34.31 34.98
C GLU A 270 14.71 35.79 35.15
N GLN A 271 14.88 36.29 36.38
CA GLN A 271 14.79 37.71 36.71
C GLN A 271 15.92 38.51 36.06
N PRO A 272 15.62 39.65 35.42
CA PRO A 272 16.58 40.74 35.29
C PRO A 272 16.39 41.75 36.44
N ALA A 273 17.52 42.25 36.94
CA ALA A 273 17.60 43.27 37.99
C ALA A 273 16.94 44.61 37.58
N ALA A 274 16.44 45.30 38.60
CA ALA A 274 15.50 46.42 38.57
C ALA A 274 16.02 47.78 38.07
N ALA A 275 15.09 48.56 37.49
CA ALA A 275 14.81 50.02 37.60
C ALA A 275 13.92 50.40 36.39
N GLU A 276 12.83 51.17 36.42
CA GLU A 276 12.20 52.09 37.37
C GLU A 276 10.70 52.25 36.99
N GLN A 277 9.95 52.94 37.83
CA GLN A 277 8.50 53.09 37.98
C GLN A 277 7.69 53.65 36.78
N SER A 278 6.40 53.28 36.67
CA SER A 278 5.23 54.16 36.94
C SER A 278 3.90 53.72 36.28
N SER A 279 2.89 53.53 37.15
CA SER A 279 1.45 53.89 37.06
C SER A 279 0.48 53.31 36.01
N GLY A 280 -0.66 52.81 36.52
CA GLY A 280 -2.00 52.80 35.88
C GLY A 280 -2.63 51.40 35.83
N ALA A 281 -3.31 50.90 36.86
CA ALA A 281 -4.73 51.12 37.20
C ALA A 281 -5.71 50.68 36.09
N ASP A 282 -6.32 49.50 36.21
CA ASP A 282 -7.75 49.33 36.55
C ASP A 282 -8.15 47.83 36.52
N GLU A 283 -8.73 47.39 37.65
CA GLU A 283 -9.67 46.26 37.79
C GLU A 283 -11.10 46.77 37.40
N PRO A 284 -12.23 46.00 37.40
CA PRO A 284 -12.46 44.72 38.08
C PRO A 284 -13.36 43.67 37.35
N GLU A 285 -13.35 42.48 37.96
CA GLU A 285 -14.47 41.60 38.34
C GLU A 285 -15.52 41.03 37.35
N GLY A 286 -15.80 39.75 37.60
CA GLY A 286 -17.03 39.03 37.26
C GLY A 286 -16.69 37.68 36.62
N GLY A 287 -17.01 36.50 37.16
CA GLY A 287 -17.78 36.10 38.32
C GLY A 287 -17.87 34.57 38.26
N ALA A 288 -17.87 33.93 39.43
CA ALA A 288 -18.17 32.50 39.63
C ALA A 288 -19.63 32.21 39.21
N ALA A 289 -20.21 31.02 39.16
CA ALA A 289 -19.91 29.65 39.54
C ALA A 289 -21.09 28.78 39.03
N GLU A 290 -20.87 27.46 39.01
CA GLU A 290 -21.85 26.39 39.27
C GLU A 290 -23.03 26.12 38.30
N GLY A 291 -23.26 24.83 38.10
CA GLY A 291 -24.37 24.24 37.37
C GLY A 291 -24.16 22.74 37.22
N ASP A 292 -24.53 22.02 38.27
CA ASP A 292 -24.51 20.57 38.48
C ASP A 292 -25.75 19.88 37.88
N GLU A 293 -25.76 18.54 37.94
CA GLU A 293 -26.92 17.60 37.93
C GLU A 293 -27.58 17.27 36.56
N SER A 294 -27.44 16.03 36.04
CA SER A 294 -28.21 14.77 36.26
C SER A 294 -29.56 14.76 35.49
N GLU A 295 -29.97 13.75 34.72
CA GLU A 295 -30.48 12.38 35.01
C GLU A 295 -30.79 11.73 33.63
N GLU A 296 -30.48 10.46 33.36
CA GLU A 296 -31.35 9.24 33.44
C GLU A 296 -32.65 9.19 32.60
N GLY A 297 -32.94 8.00 32.05
CA GLY A 297 -34.22 7.57 31.43
C GLY A 297 -34.06 6.89 30.06
N GLU A 298 -33.90 5.55 30.00
CA GLU A 298 -34.93 4.50 29.73
C GLU A 298 -35.33 4.39 28.24
N GLU A 299 -34.98 3.29 27.56
CA GLU A 299 -35.81 2.08 27.28
C GLU A 299 -37.12 2.37 26.50
N SER A 300 -37.33 1.83 25.29
CA SER A 300 -37.91 0.50 25.07
C SER A 300 -38.13 0.21 23.56
N GLU A 301 -38.12 -1.09 23.21
CA GLU A 301 -39.03 -1.87 22.31
C GLU A 301 -39.63 -1.22 21.03
N GLU A 302 -39.95 -1.88 19.91
CA GLU A 302 -40.13 -3.29 19.53
C GLU A 302 -40.22 -3.38 17.97
N ALA A 303 -40.16 -4.62 17.47
CA ALA A 303 -40.75 -5.22 16.26
C ALA A 303 -41.51 -4.35 15.22
N ASP A 304 -41.33 -4.60 13.90
CA ASP A 304 -42.14 -5.61 13.20
C ASP A 304 -41.80 -5.81 11.70
N GLU A 305 -42.31 -6.92 11.19
CA GLU A 305 -42.19 -7.61 9.89
C GLU A 305 -42.50 -6.81 8.59
N GLN A 306 -41.76 -7.12 7.51
CA GLN A 306 -42.26 -7.69 6.23
C GLN A 306 -41.13 -7.94 5.21
#